data_AF-A0A3Q3H0J3-F1
#
_entry.id   AF-A0A3Q3H0J3-F1
#
_cell.length_a   1.000
_cell.length_b   1.000
_cell.length_c   1.000
_cell.angle_alpha   90.00
_cell.angle_beta   90.00
_cell.angle_gamma   90.00
#
_symmetry.space_group_name_H-M   'P 1'
#
loop_
_entity.id
_entity.type
_entity.pdbx_description
1 polymer ?
#
loop_
_entity_poly.entity_id
_entity_poly.type
_entity_poly.pdbx_seq_one_letter_code
_entity_poly.pdbx_strand_id
1 'polypeptide(L)'
;MRRKEKRLLQFAGLLIAALLFLPNVGLWSLYRDRVFDNSPESVDGPGGIPPIQVGVRLRVASWSCTALYRLIDWHDYEAIKKDSSRSGNGEQGKPFPLTDADRVDQAYRENGFNIYVSDRISLNRSVPDIRHPK
;
A
#
# COMPACT_ATOMS: atom_id res chain seq x y z
N MET A 1 6.03 -48.94 -30.29
CA MET A 1 6.80 -47.71 -29.96
C MET A 1 8.20 -48.09 -29.51
N ARG A 2 9.22 -47.62 -30.23
CA ARG A 2 10.63 -47.85 -29.85
C ARG A 2 10.88 -47.16 -28.50
N ARG A 3 11.66 -47.77 -27.61
CA ARG A 3 11.88 -47.30 -26.21
C ARG A 3 12.26 -45.81 -26.10
N LYS A 4 12.82 -45.22 -27.16
CA LYS A 4 13.17 -43.80 -27.27
C LYS A 4 11.95 -42.87 -27.40
N GLU A 5 10.93 -43.29 -28.14
CA GLU A 5 9.68 -42.51 -28.34
C GLU A 5 8.88 -42.38 -27.05
N LYS A 6 8.89 -43.44 -26.21
CA LYS A 6 8.23 -43.41 -24.89
C LYS A 6 8.86 -42.38 -23.96
N ARG A 7 10.19 -42.24 -23.99
CA ARG A 7 10.91 -41.24 -23.20
C ARG A 7 10.61 -39.83 -23.70
N LEU A 8 10.58 -39.63 -25.01
CA LEU A 8 10.21 -38.34 -25.60
C LEU A 8 8.80 -37.89 -25.18
N LEU A 9 7.83 -38.81 -25.21
CA LEU A 9 6.46 -38.51 -24.80
C LEU A 9 6.37 -38.19 -23.30
N GLN A 10 7.15 -38.89 -22.47
CA GLN A 10 7.25 -38.61 -21.03
C GLN A 10 7.87 -37.24 -20.75
N PHE A 11 8.94 -36.87 -21.46
CA PHE A 11 9.57 -35.55 -21.31
C PHE A 11 8.64 -34.43 -21.79
N ALA A 12 7.91 -34.63 -22.90
CA ALA A 12 6.92 -33.66 -23.38
C ALA A 12 5.78 -33.46 -22.37
N GLY A 13 5.28 -34.54 -21.75
CA GLY A 13 4.28 -34.47 -20.70
C GLY A 13 4.77 -33.73 -19.45
N LEU A 14 6.00 -34.00 -19.01
CA LEU A 14 6.63 -33.28 -17.89
C LEU A 14 6.81 -31.78 -18.18
N LEU A 15 7.16 -31.41 -19.42
CA LEU A 15 7.34 -30.01 -19.82
C LEU A 15 6.00 -29.25 -19.80
N ILE A 16 4.93 -29.87 -20.30
CA ILE A 16 3.57 -29.30 -20.26
C ILE A 16 3.09 -29.16 -18.81
N ALA A 17 3.34 -30.17 -17.97
CA ALA A 17 3.01 -30.10 -16.54
C ALA A 17 3.81 -28.98 -15.84
N ALA A 18 5.09 -28.80 -16.16
CA ALA A 18 5.88 -27.69 -15.63
C ALA A 18 5.32 -26.33 -16.03
N LEU A 19 4.88 -26.15 -17.28
CA LEU A 19 4.26 -24.90 -17.74
C LEU A 19 2.91 -24.61 -17.07
N LEU A 20 2.12 -25.65 -16.76
CA LEU A 20 0.82 -25.50 -16.10
C LEU A 20 0.92 -25.34 -14.58
N PHE A 21 1.88 -25.99 -13.94
CA PHE A 21 2.00 -26.05 -12.47
C PHE A 21 3.11 -25.18 -11.89
N LEU A 22 3.95 -24.51 -12.70
CA LEU A 22 4.79 -23.40 -12.25
C LEU A 22 4.15 -22.06 -12.68
N PRO A 23 3.22 -21.49 -11.89
CA PRO A 23 2.71 -20.14 -12.13
C PRO A 23 3.74 -19.10 -11.68
N ASN A 24 5.00 -19.21 -12.13
CA ASN A 24 6.05 -18.23 -11.78
C ASN A 24 7.39 -18.40 -12.51
N VAL A 25 7.42 -18.77 -13.79
CA VAL A 25 8.67 -18.72 -14.57
C VAL A 25 8.99 -17.29 -15.02
N GLY A 26 9.26 -16.39 -14.05
CA GLY A 26 9.96 -15.10 -14.23
C GLY A 26 9.32 -14.04 -15.14
N LEU A 27 8.36 -14.37 -16.00
CA LEU A 27 7.67 -13.41 -16.88
C LEU A 27 6.76 -12.47 -16.09
N TRP A 28 6.36 -12.85 -14.87
CA TRP A 28 5.51 -12.01 -14.04
C TRP A 28 6.25 -10.81 -13.44
N SER A 29 7.59 -10.82 -13.37
CA SER A 29 8.34 -9.61 -12.97
C SER A 29 8.30 -8.56 -14.07
N LEU A 30 8.52 -8.95 -15.33
CA LEU A 30 8.46 -8.04 -16.48
C LEU A 30 7.05 -7.47 -16.74
N TYR A 31 6.01 -8.24 -16.43
CA TYR A 31 4.62 -7.74 -16.50
C TYR A 31 4.30 -6.79 -15.34
N ARG A 32 4.75 -7.11 -14.13
CA ARG A 32 4.54 -6.27 -12.94
C ARG A 32 5.19 -4.89 -13.12
N ASP A 33 6.42 -4.83 -13.63
CA ASP A 33 7.14 -3.57 -13.80
C ASP A 33 6.45 -2.62 -14.81
N ARG A 34 5.87 -3.15 -15.89
CA ARG A 34 5.16 -2.30 -16.88
C ARG A 34 3.81 -1.77 -16.42
N VAL A 35 3.14 -2.44 -15.48
CA VAL A 35 1.81 -2.00 -15.01
C VAL A 35 1.94 -0.88 -13.98
N PHE A 36 3.04 -0.83 -13.22
CA PHE A 36 3.28 0.21 -12.20
C PHE A 36 3.87 1.53 -12.74
N ASP A 37 4.51 1.54 -13.91
CA ASP A 37 5.02 2.77 -14.55
C ASP A 37 3.93 3.61 -15.25
N ASN A 38 2.68 3.13 -15.34
CA ASN A 38 1.57 3.91 -15.91
C ASN A 38 0.82 4.72 -14.84
N SER A 39 1.55 5.46 -13.99
CA SER A 39 0.97 6.61 -13.28
C SER A 39 0.97 7.81 -14.22
N PRO A 40 -0.17 8.46 -14.51
CA PRO A 40 -0.21 9.64 -15.35
C PRO A 40 0.15 10.86 -14.49
N GLU A 41 1.45 11.12 -14.31
CA GLU A 41 1.89 12.46 -13.94
C GLU A 41 2.12 13.25 -15.24
N SER A 42 1.11 14.03 -15.59
CA SER A 42 1.16 15.06 -16.63
C SER A 42 2.21 16.11 -16.27
N VAL A 43 3.35 16.09 -16.94
CA VAL A 43 4.27 17.23 -17.00
C VAL A 43 4.12 17.89 -18.36
N ASP A 44 3.40 19.01 -18.38
CA ASP A 44 3.27 19.92 -19.50
C ASP A 44 4.61 20.62 -19.82
N GLY A 45 4.95 20.69 -21.12
CA GLY A 45 5.62 21.87 -21.69
C GLY A 45 7.11 21.77 -22.06
N PRO A 46 7.49 22.02 -23.33
CA PRO A 46 8.86 21.87 -23.85
C PRO A 46 9.64 23.19 -23.97
N GLY A 47 10.96 23.15 -23.77
CA GLY A 47 11.91 24.11 -24.34
C GLY A 47 12.87 24.79 -23.35
N GLY A 48 14.18 24.79 -23.68
CA GLY A 48 15.13 25.81 -23.19
C GLY A 48 16.47 25.34 -22.58
N ILE A 49 17.54 25.43 -23.39
CA ILE A 49 19.01 25.33 -23.17
C ILE A 49 19.52 26.41 -22.13
N PRO A 50 20.78 26.48 -21.55
CA PRO A 50 22.07 25.74 -21.74
C PRO A 50 22.84 25.28 -20.45
N PRO A 51 24.01 24.62 -20.58
CA PRO A 51 24.97 24.43 -19.49
C PRO A 51 25.80 25.70 -19.22
N ILE A 52 25.96 26.09 -17.95
CA ILE A 52 26.80 27.23 -17.55
C ILE A 52 28.03 26.70 -16.80
N GLN A 53 29.21 27.02 -17.35
CA GLN A 53 30.54 26.86 -16.74
C GLN A 53 30.81 27.93 -15.67
N VAL A 54 31.82 27.62 -14.85
CA VAL A 54 32.69 28.53 -14.07
C VAL A 54 32.30 28.78 -12.61
N GLY A 55 33.20 28.33 -11.73
CA GLY A 55 33.37 28.91 -10.39
C GLY A 55 33.79 27.89 -9.35
N VAL A 56 35.08 27.56 -9.26
CA VAL A 56 35.66 26.93 -8.06
C VAL A 56 35.58 27.95 -6.93
N ARG A 57 34.44 28.01 -6.24
CA ARG A 57 34.38 28.44 -4.85
C ARG A 57 34.43 27.17 -4.02
N LEU A 58 35.62 26.86 -3.52
CA LEU A 58 35.79 25.96 -2.40
C LEU A 58 35.17 26.66 -1.16
N ARG A 59 33.84 26.67 -1.09
CA ARG A 59 33.15 26.89 0.18
C ARG A 59 33.48 25.66 0.99
N VAL A 60 34.22 25.86 2.07
CA VAL A 60 34.30 24.94 3.20
C VAL A 60 32.87 24.74 3.68
N ALA A 61 32.17 23.79 3.05
CA ALA A 61 30.90 23.30 3.53
C ALA A 61 31.25 22.53 4.79
N SER A 62 30.95 23.16 5.92
CA SER A 62 30.64 22.53 7.19
C SER A 62 30.28 21.06 6.96
N TRP A 63 31.02 20.17 7.62
CA TRP A 63 30.70 18.76 7.69
C TRP A 63 29.26 18.59 8.20
N SER A 64 28.29 18.59 7.29
CA SER A 64 26.97 18.04 7.57
C SER A 64 27.08 16.54 7.31
N CYS A 65 27.34 15.78 8.37
CA CYS A 65 27.24 14.32 8.37
C CYS A 65 25.84 13.79 7.98
N THR A 66 24.90 14.65 7.61
CA THR A 66 23.52 14.36 7.18
C THR A 66 23.37 13.99 5.70
N ALA A 67 24.45 13.89 4.93
CA ALA A 67 24.37 13.61 3.49
C ALA A 67 24.10 12.13 3.11
N LEU A 68 23.86 11.24 4.08
CA LEU A 68 23.79 9.79 3.84
C LEU A 68 22.40 9.15 3.95
N TYR A 69 21.36 9.90 4.32
CA TYR A 69 20.00 9.36 4.42
C TYR A 69 18.97 10.37 3.92
N ARG A 70 18.21 9.98 2.89
CA ARG A 70 17.04 10.74 2.43
C ARG A 70 15.89 10.50 3.42
N LEU A 71 15.51 11.54 4.17
CA LEU A 71 14.31 11.50 5.01
C LEU A 71 13.07 11.42 4.11
N ILE A 72 12.10 10.61 4.50
CA ILE A 72 10.83 10.41 3.79
C ILE A 72 9.71 10.83 4.73
N ASP A 73 8.79 11.65 4.24
CA ASP A 73 7.49 11.87 4.90
C ASP A 73 6.56 10.73 4.53
N TRP A 74 6.09 9.99 5.54
CA TRP A 74 5.17 8.87 5.39
C TRP A 74 3.69 9.27 5.57
N HIS A 75 3.40 10.56 5.76
CA HIS A 75 2.02 11.02 5.87
C HIS A 75 1.30 10.97 4.52
N ASP A 76 0.27 10.15 4.44
CA ASP A 76 -0.68 10.17 3.34
C ASP A 76 -1.78 11.21 3.63
N TYR A 77 -1.58 12.43 3.14
CA TYR A 77 -2.50 13.55 3.35
C TYR A 77 -3.85 13.36 2.66
N GLU A 78 -3.91 12.62 1.55
CA GLU A 78 -5.17 12.34 0.87
C GLU A 78 -6.01 11.34 1.66
N ALA A 79 -5.38 10.30 2.23
CA ALA A 79 -6.05 9.39 3.15
C ALA A 79 -6.58 10.12 4.39
N ILE A 80 -5.77 11.01 5.00
CA ILE A 80 -6.18 11.82 6.15
C ILE A 80 -7.38 12.72 5.80
N LYS A 81 -7.33 13.39 4.65
CA LYS A 81 -8.43 14.25 4.17
C LYS A 81 -9.69 13.44 3.91
N LYS A 82 -9.58 12.27 3.27
CA LYS A 82 -10.70 11.37 3.02
C LYS A 82 -11.32 10.93 4.35
N ASP A 83 -10.52 10.47 5.29
CA ASP A 83 -11.01 10.04 6.60
C ASP A 83 -11.66 11.19 7.38
N SER A 84 -11.14 12.42 7.30
CA SER A 84 -11.77 13.59 7.94
C SER A 84 -13.18 13.90 7.42
N SER A 85 -13.47 13.56 6.16
CA SER A 85 -14.79 13.78 5.54
C SER A 85 -15.80 12.68 5.84
N ARG A 86 -15.39 11.58 6.48
CA ARG A 86 -16.26 10.44 6.74
C ARG A 86 -17.23 10.75 7.87
N SER A 87 -18.47 10.30 7.68
CA SER A 87 -19.56 10.47 8.61
C SER A 87 -20.30 9.14 8.79
N GLY A 88 -20.85 8.93 9.99
CA GLY A 88 -21.48 7.68 10.37
C GLY A 88 -21.28 7.36 11.85
N ASN A 89 -21.86 6.25 12.29
CA ASN A 89 -21.73 5.78 13.66
C ASN A 89 -20.30 5.32 13.94
N GLY A 90 -19.69 5.86 15.00
CA GLY A 90 -18.32 5.52 15.39
C GLY A 90 -17.21 6.16 14.53
N GLU A 91 -17.57 6.94 13.49
CA GLU A 91 -16.59 7.70 12.70
C GLU A 91 -15.97 8.82 13.55
N GLN A 92 -14.73 9.21 13.21
CA GLN A 92 -13.91 10.14 14.00
C GLN A 92 -13.73 9.70 15.47
N GLY A 93 -13.89 8.40 15.76
CA GLY A 93 -13.85 7.87 17.13
C GLY A 93 -14.94 8.41 18.05
N LYS A 94 -16.03 8.98 17.51
CA LYS A 94 -17.16 9.44 18.32
C LYS A 94 -17.88 8.27 19.00
N PRO A 95 -18.45 8.47 20.20
CA PRO A 95 -19.21 7.41 20.86
C PRO A 95 -20.45 7.01 20.04
N PHE A 96 -20.78 5.72 20.09
CA PHE A 96 -21.98 5.20 19.43
C PHE A 96 -23.24 5.58 20.23
N PRO A 97 -24.32 6.08 19.58
CA PRO A 97 -25.57 6.37 20.26
C PRO A 97 -26.29 5.09 20.68
N LEU A 98 -26.14 4.70 21.94
CA LEU A 98 -26.70 3.46 22.49
C LEU A 98 -28.23 3.51 22.59
N THR A 99 -28.88 2.44 22.12
CA THR A 99 -30.31 2.18 22.36
C THR A 99 -30.50 1.13 23.46
N ASP A 100 -31.72 0.92 23.95
CA ASP A 100 -32.01 -0.10 24.97
C ASP A 100 -31.66 -1.52 24.50
N ALA A 101 -31.77 -1.78 23.19
CA ALA A 101 -31.38 -3.06 22.59
C ALA A 101 -29.88 -3.35 22.72
N ASP A 102 -29.05 -2.31 22.85
CA ASP A 102 -27.58 -2.42 22.89
C ASP A 102 -27.04 -2.57 24.31
N ARG A 103 -27.88 -2.31 25.32
CA ARG A 103 -27.50 -2.32 26.74
C ARG A 103 -27.71 -3.68 27.41
N VAL A 104 -28.02 -4.70 26.64
CA VAL A 104 -28.26 -6.05 27.17
C VAL A 104 -26.96 -6.75 27.54
N ASP A 105 -26.96 -7.51 28.64
CA ASP A 105 -25.78 -8.26 29.09
C ASP A 105 -25.27 -9.24 28.03
N GLN A 106 -26.17 -9.80 27.20
CA GLN A 106 -25.82 -10.72 26.12
C GLN A 106 -24.80 -10.11 25.15
N ALA A 107 -24.84 -8.79 24.94
CA ALA A 107 -23.91 -8.09 24.06
C ALA A 107 -22.44 -8.19 24.54
N TYR A 108 -22.21 -8.50 25.82
CA TYR A 108 -20.88 -8.57 26.43
C TYR A 108 -20.42 -10.00 26.73
N ARG A 109 -21.32 -10.99 26.76
CA ARG A 109 -21.02 -12.36 27.25
C ARG A 109 -19.95 -13.09 26.44
N GLU A 110 -19.95 -12.91 25.12
CA GLU A 110 -19.08 -13.68 24.22
C GLU A 110 -17.65 -13.13 24.18
N ASN A 111 -17.51 -11.80 24.13
CA ASN A 111 -16.22 -11.17 23.85
C ASN A 111 -15.67 -10.32 25.01
N GLY A 112 -16.46 -10.06 26.06
CA GLY A 112 -16.11 -9.12 27.12
C GLY A 112 -16.22 -7.64 26.73
N PHE A 113 -16.71 -7.34 25.51
CA PHE A 113 -17.05 -6.01 25.03
C PHE A 113 -18.37 -6.08 24.24
N ASN A 114 -18.99 -4.92 23.99
CA ASN A 114 -20.30 -4.83 23.33
C ASN A 114 -20.20 -5.19 21.83
N ILE A 115 -20.53 -6.43 21.48
CA ILE A 115 -20.47 -6.89 20.09
C ILE A 115 -21.54 -6.21 19.22
N TYR A 116 -22.73 -5.94 19.76
CA TYR A 116 -23.82 -5.30 19.00
C TYR A 116 -23.45 -3.90 18.53
N VAL A 117 -22.72 -3.15 19.35
CA VAL A 117 -22.18 -1.84 18.97
C VAL A 117 -21.07 -2.00 17.93
N SER A 118 -20.16 -2.96 18.12
CA SER A 118 -19.07 -3.23 17.17
C SER A 118 -19.59 -3.55 15.77
N ASP A 119 -20.62 -4.39 15.67
CA ASP A 119 -21.22 -4.83 14.40
C ASP A 119 -21.86 -3.66 13.62
N ARG A 120 -22.27 -2.60 14.31
CA ARG A 120 -22.90 -1.40 13.70
C ARG A 120 -21.92 -0.28 13.39
N ILE A 121 -20.65 -0.44 13.76
CA ILE A 121 -19.59 0.50 13.43
C ILE A 121 -18.87 -0.01 12.18
N SER A 122 -18.49 0.91 11.28
CA SER A 122 -17.75 0.53 10.08
C SER A 122 -16.41 -0.14 10.44
N LEU A 123 -16.10 -1.26 9.78
CA LEU A 123 -14.78 -1.90 9.88
C LEU A 123 -13.64 -0.96 9.50
N ASN A 124 -13.91 -0.05 8.55
CA ASN A 124 -12.95 0.93 8.06
C ASN A 124 -13.20 2.31 8.66
N ARG A 125 -13.69 2.43 9.90
CA ARG A 125 -14.00 3.74 10.51
C ARG A 125 -12.75 4.63 10.61
N SER A 126 -12.96 5.93 10.45
CA SER A 126 -11.96 6.97 10.77
C SER A 126 -11.80 7.15 12.29
N VAL A 127 -10.59 7.57 12.70
CA VAL A 127 -10.18 7.74 14.11
C VAL A 127 -9.60 9.16 14.27
N PRO A 128 -9.81 9.83 15.41
CA PRO A 128 -9.31 11.19 15.58
C PRO A 128 -7.79 11.17 15.78
N ASP A 129 -7.10 12.15 15.21
CA ASP A 129 -5.67 12.31 15.41
C ASP A 129 -5.39 13.00 16.76
N ILE A 130 -4.90 12.22 17.72
CA ILE A 130 -4.54 12.69 19.07
C ILE A 130 -3.02 12.72 19.28
N ARG A 131 -2.23 12.70 18.20
CA ARG A 131 -0.76 12.74 18.28
C ARG A 131 -0.27 14.09 18.82
N HIS A 132 0.95 14.10 19.37
CA HIS A 132 1.57 15.33 19.83
C HIS A 132 1.80 16.30 18.66
N PRO A 133 1.51 17.61 18.80
CA PRO A 133 1.84 18.58 17.77
C PRO A 133 3.36 18.61 17.51
N LYS A 134 3.73 18.94 16.27
CA LYS A 134 5.13 19.15 15.88
C LYS A 134 5.60 20.56 16.22
#